data_AF-A0AAU1UZX5-F1
#
_entry.id   AF-A0AAU1UZX5-F1
#
_cell.length_a   1.000
_cell.length_b   1.000
_cell.length_c   1.000
_cell.angle_alpha   90.00
_cell.angle_beta   90.00
_cell.angle_gamma   90.00
#
_symmetry.space_group_name_H-M   'P 1'
#
loop_
_entity.id
_entity.type
_entity.pdbx_description
1 polymer ?
#
loop_
_entity_poly.entity_id
_entity_poly.type
_entity_poly.pdbx_seq_one_letter_code
_entity_poly.pdbx_strand_id
1 'polypeptide(L)'
;MNWQKSSYCSEGASCIHVATAPETIHITESSDPTGAILTATPAAFGTLLAALKNEPRGRHAPIQVTFGSEDEDTVRIHSTAAPHTAVTTDRAKWNAFVLGVRAGEFDHFAHAG
;
A
#
# COMPACT_ATOMS: atom_id res chain seq x y z
N MET A 1 -0.03 -13.34 -11.74
CA MET A 1 0.41 -12.21 -10.90
C MET A 1 1.44 -12.70 -9.93
N ASN A 2 2.56 -11.98 -9.78
CA ASN A 2 3.57 -12.27 -8.77
C ASN A 2 3.41 -11.24 -7.65
N TRP A 3 2.87 -11.68 -6.50
CA TRP A 3 2.64 -10.81 -5.35
C TRP A 3 3.91 -10.67 -4.53
N GLN A 4 4.29 -9.45 -4.23
CA GLN A 4 5.41 -9.11 -3.36
C GLN A 4 4.89 -8.55 -2.03
N LYS A 5 5.42 -9.07 -0.92
CA LYS A 5 5.33 -8.45 0.41
C LYS A 5 6.68 -7.86 0.80
N SER A 6 6.70 -7.02 1.84
CA SER A 6 7.96 -6.50 2.35
C SER A 6 8.78 -7.58 3.06
N SER A 7 10.11 -7.51 2.98
CA SER A 7 11.01 -8.40 3.74
C SER A 7 10.93 -8.16 5.26
N TYR A 8 10.47 -6.99 5.67
CA TYR A 8 10.22 -6.64 7.08
C TYR A 8 8.94 -7.27 7.63
N CYS A 9 8.09 -7.86 6.77
CA CYS A 9 6.91 -8.57 7.21
C CYS A 9 7.26 -10.03 7.50
N SER A 10 7.14 -10.44 8.77
CA SER A 10 7.49 -11.80 9.23
C SER A 10 6.73 -12.89 8.48
N GLU A 11 7.35 -14.07 8.37
CA GLU A 11 6.70 -15.26 7.80
C GLU A 11 5.48 -15.66 8.64
N GLY A 12 4.36 -15.97 7.97
CA GLY A 12 3.10 -16.33 8.63
C GLY A 12 2.28 -15.15 9.15
N ALA A 13 2.79 -13.92 9.11
CA ALA A 13 1.99 -12.72 9.32
C ALA A 13 1.20 -12.39 8.05
N SER A 14 -0.01 -11.86 8.22
CA SER A 14 -0.68 -11.22 7.08
C SER A 14 -0.02 -9.89 6.77
N CYS A 15 0.15 -9.59 5.49
CA CYS A 15 0.97 -8.47 5.03
C CYS A 15 0.25 -7.74 3.91
N ILE A 16 0.63 -6.49 3.69
CA ILE A 16 0.34 -5.80 2.44
C ILE A 16 1.12 -6.48 1.31
N HIS A 17 0.41 -6.84 0.26
CA HIS A 17 0.93 -7.44 -0.95
C HIS A 17 0.71 -6.50 -2.13
N VAL A 18 1.72 -6.39 -3.00
CA VAL A 18 1.71 -5.56 -4.19
C VAL A 18 2.02 -6.43 -5.41
N ALA A 19 1.30 -6.25 -6.51
CA ALA A 19 1.58 -6.93 -7.77
C ALA A 19 1.39 -6.00 -8.96
N THR A 20 2.13 -6.26 -10.03
CA THR A 20 1.86 -5.70 -11.35
C THR A 20 0.70 -6.41 -12.03
N ALA A 21 -0.08 -5.64 -12.76
CA ALA A 21 -1.08 -6.04 -13.73
C ALA A 21 -0.91 -5.16 -14.99
N PRO A 22 -1.51 -5.48 -16.14
CA PRO A 22 -1.41 -4.63 -17.33
C PRO A 22 -1.77 -3.18 -17.00
N GLU A 23 -0.83 -2.26 -17.22
CA GLU A 23 -0.95 -0.81 -16.97
C GLU A 23 -1.33 -0.40 -15.53
N THR A 24 -1.32 -1.33 -14.57
CA THR A 24 -1.87 -1.13 -13.23
C THR A 24 -1.05 -1.82 -12.14
N ILE A 25 -1.18 -1.29 -10.93
CA ILE A 25 -0.65 -1.86 -9.70
C ILE A 25 -1.82 -2.29 -8.83
N HIS A 26 -1.75 -3.51 -8.31
CA HIS A 26 -2.71 -4.02 -7.35
C HIS A 26 -2.10 -4.05 -5.96
N ILE A 27 -2.88 -3.65 -4.96
CA ILE A 27 -2.54 -3.68 -3.54
C ILE A 27 -3.63 -4.46 -2.82
N THR A 28 -3.26 -5.38 -1.93
CA THR A 28 -4.19 -6.12 -1.08
C THR A 28 -3.53 -6.43 0.25
N GLU A 29 -4.30 -6.87 1.24
CA GLU A 29 -3.80 -7.37 2.51
C GLU A 29 -4.47 -8.72 2.79
N SER A 30 -3.68 -9.72 3.20
CA SER A 30 -4.16 -11.12 3.21
C SER A 30 -5.15 -11.46 4.32
N SER A 31 -5.25 -10.64 5.37
CA SER A 31 -6.23 -10.72 6.45
C SER A 31 -7.37 -9.71 6.30
N ASP A 32 -7.42 -8.93 5.22
CA ASP A 32 -8.51 -7.98 5.01
C ASP A 32 -9.82 -8.77 4.88
N PRO A 33 -10.77 -8.63 5.82
CA PRO A 33 -11.99 -9.43 5.82
C PRO A 33 -12.88 -9.13 4.61
N THR A 34 -12.68 -7.98 3.94
CA THR A 34 -13.41 -7.62 2.72
C THR A 34 -12.81 -8.28 1.48
N GLY A 35 -11.58 -8.81 1.56
CA GLY A 35 -10.85 -9.34 0.42
C GLY A 35 -10.54 -8.27 -0.64
N ALA A 36 -10.44 -7.00 -0.25
CA ALA A 36 -10.25 -5.90 -1.17
C ALA A 36 -8.94 -5.99 -1.95
N ILE A 37 -9.03 -5.67 -3.24
CA ILE A 37 -7.88 -5.42 -4.10
C ILE A 37 -8.02 -3.99 -4.62
N LEU A 38 -7.14 -3.11 -4.18
CA LEU A 38 -7.06 -1.75 -4.68
C LEU A 38 -6.27 -1.72 -5.98
N THR A 39 -6.87 -1.21 -7.05
CA THR A 39 -6.19 -0.95 -8.32
C THR A 39 -5.76 0.52 -8.39
N ALA A 40 -4.51 0.74 -8.76
CA ALA A 40 -3.91 2.06 -8.96
C ALA A 40 -3.06 2.08 -10.23
N THR A 41 -2.72 3.27 -10.73
CA THR A 41 -1.71 3.40 -11.79
C THR A 41 -0.30 3.32 -11.18
N PRO A 42 0.71 2.91 -11.95
CA PRO A 42 2.12 2.96 -11.54
C PRO A 42 2.55 4.35 -11.03
N ALA A 43 2.10 5.42 -11.67
CA ALA A 43 2.39 6.80 -11.27
C ALA A 43 1.76 7.17 -9.91
N ALA A 44 0.51 6.75 -9.67
CA ALA A 44 -0.16 6.94 -8.39
C ALA A 44 0.56 6.19 -7.26
N PHE A 45 0.98 4.94 -7.54
CA PHE A 45 1.77 4.15 -6.60
C PHE A 45 3.15 4.79 -6.33
N GLY A 46 3.85 5.26 -7.36
CA GLY A 46 5.12 5.97 -7.20
C GLY A 46 5.01 7.23 -6.33
N THR A 47 3.90 7.96 -6.41
CA THR A 47 3.62 9.10 -5.53
C THR A 47 3.50 8.68 -4.06
N LEU A 48 2.83 7.55 -3.79
CA LEU A 48 2.77 6.97 -2.45
C LEU A 48 4.17 6.61 -1.94
N LEU A 49 4.98 5.92 -2.75
CA LEU A 49 6.34 5.54 -2.36
C LEU A 49 7.20 6.76 -2.00
N ALA A 50 7.15 7.80 -2.83
CA ALA A 50 7.89 9.04 -2.60
C ALA A 50 7.46 9.74 -1.31
N ALA A 51 6.16 9.73 -0.99
CA ALA A 51 5.64 10.32 0.25
C ALA A 51 6.11 9.55 1.49
N LEU A 52 6.08 8.20 1.46
CA LEU A 52 6.49 7.35 2.59
C LEU A 52 8.00 7.41 2.87
N LYS A 53 8.80 7.68 1.83
CA LYS A 53 10.24 7.88 1.94
C LYS A 53 10.64 9.20 2.62
N ASN A 54 9.86 10.26 2.44
CA ASN A 54 10.29 11.61 2.83
C ASN A 54 9.45 12.28 3.93
N GLU A 55 8.34 11.68 4.37
CA GLU A 55 7.28 12.25 5.24
C GLU A 55 6.69 13.58 4.68
N PRO A 56 5.37 13.74 4.60
CA PRO A 56 4.76 14.57 3.57
C PRO A 56 4.98 16.08 3.75
N ARG A 57 5.47 16.72 2.68
CA ARG A 57 5.06 18.08 2.29
C ARG A 57 4.26 17.99 0.99
N GLY A 58 2.94 17.95 1.06
CA GLY A 58 2.09 18.15 -0.13
C GLY A 58 0.69 17.55 -0.06
N ARG A 59 -0.32 18.36 -0.41
CA ARG A 59 -1.74 17.99 -0.44
C ARG A 59 -2.09 17.15 -1.67
N HIS A 60 -3.09 16.27 -1.52
CA HIS A 60 -3.77 15.45 -2.54
C HIS A 60 -2.90 14.43 -3.29
N ALA A 61 -2.40 13.42 -2.57
CA ALA A 61 -1.89 12.20 -3.20
C ALA A 61 -3.04 11.34 -3.77
N PRO A 62 -2.90 10.74 -4.97
CA PRO A 62 -3.94 9.87 -5.57
C PRO A 62 -4.25 8.62 -4.75
N ILE A 63 -3.24 8.07 -4.04
CA ILE A 63 -3.44 7.07 -3.00
C ILE A 63 -3.40 7.79 -1.66
N GLN A 64 -4.44 7.60 -0.86
CA GLN A 64 -4.61 8.17 0.45
C GLN A 64 -4.54 7.07 1.50
N VAL A 65 -4.02 7.42 2.68
CA VAL A 65 -3.89 6.53 3.82
C VAL A 65 -4.57 7.19 5.00
N THR A 66 -5.58 6.52 5.55
CA THR A 66 -6.29 6.98 6.75
C THR A 66 -5.94 6.07 7.91
N PHE A 67 -5.61 6.66 9.06
CA PHE A 67 -5.37 5.94 10.30
C PHE A 67 -6.64 5.99 11.15
N GLY A 68 -7.00 4.86 11.76
CA GLY A 68 -8.00 4.78 12.81
C GLY A 68 -7.59 5.61 14.03
N SER A 69 -8.52 5.75 14.98
CA SER A 69 -8.25 6.39 16.28
C SER A 69 -7.15 5.64 17.05
N GLU A 70 -6.64 6.21 18.14
CA GLU A 70 -5.57 5.57 18.92
C GLU A 70 -5.96 4.18 19.46
N ASP A 71 -7.24 4.00 19.80
CA ASP A 71 -7.80 2.71 20.22
C ASP A 71 -8.07 1.73 19.07
N GLU A 72 -7.97 2.18 17.81
CA GLU A 72 -8.18 1.36 16.61
C GLU A 72 -6.87 1.25 15.83
N ASP A 73 -6.26 0.06 15.82
CA ASP A 73 -4.98 -0.13 15.12
C ASP A 73 -5.11 -0.15 13.58
N THR A 74 -6.30 0.17 13.06
CA THR A 74 -6.61 0.06 11.64
C THR A 74 -5.95 1.16 10.81
N VAL A 75 -5.41 0.75 9.65
CA VAL A 75 -4.97 1.63 8.58
C VAL A 75 -5.74 1.26 7.32
N ARG A 76 -6.29 2.27 6.63
CA ARG A 76 -7.04 2.09 5.38
C ARG A 76 -6.29 2.76 4.24
N ILE A 77 -6.08 2.02 3.16
CA ILE A 77 -5.44 2.48 1.93
C ILE A 77 -6.52 2.55 0.85
N HIS A 78 -6.74 3.73 0.28
CA HIS A 78 -7.74 3.92 -0.77
C HIS A 78 -7.21 4.82 -1.89
N SER A 79 -7.78 4.68 -3.08
CA SER A 79 -7.42 5.48 -4.25
C SER A 79 -8.54 6.46 -4.57
N THR A 80 -8.20 7.69 -4.94
CA THR A 80 -9.19 8.67 -5.40
C THR A 80 -9.90 8.22 -6.69
N ALA A 81 -9.27 7.33 -7.46
CA ALA A 81 -9.87 6.73 -8.66
C ALA A 81 -10.82 5.55 -8.35
N ALA A 82 -10.76 5.00 -7.12
CA ALA A 82 -11.59 3.90 -6.66
C ALA A 82 -12.12 4.18 -5.24
N PRO A 83 -13.01 5.19 -5.08
CA PRO A 83 -13.37 5.72 -3.76
C PRO A 83 -14.14 4.73 -2.87
N HIS A 84 -14.71 3.66 -3.44
CA HIS A 84 -15.45 2.64 -2.70
C HIS A 84 -14.60 1.42 -2.34
N THR A 85 -13.33 1.40 -2.73
CA THR A 85 -12.40 0.31 -2.42
C THR A 85 -11.36 0.81 -1.44
N ALA A 86 -11.27 0.16 -0.29
CA ALA A 86 -10.24 0.41 0.69
C ALA A 86 -9.65 -0.93 1.13
N VAL A 87 -8.33 -1.05 1.04
CA VAL A 87 -7.59 -2.15 1.65
C VAL A 87 -7.38 -1.81 3.11
N THR A 88 -7.76 -2.72 3.99
CA THR A 88 -7.67 -2.57 5.44
C THR A 88 -6.49 -3.37 5.96
N THR A 89 -5.68 -2.76 6.82
CA THR A 89 -4.55 -3.40 7.49
C THR A 89 -4.44 -2.88 8.93
N ASP A 90 -3.43 -3.32 9.66
CA ASP A 90 -3.09 -2.81 10.99
C ASP A 90 -1.80 -1.98 10.96
N ARG A 91 -1.49 -1.28 12.05
CA ARG A 91 -0.37 -0.34 12.12
C ARG A 91 0.98 -1.05 12.07
N ALA A 92 1.07 -2.23 12.66
CA ALA A 92 2.29 -3.04 12.63
C ALA A 92 2.64 -3.45 11.19
N LYS A 93 1.67 -3.93 10.42
CA LYS A 93 1.84 -4.32 9.02
C LYS A 93 2.08 -3.12 8.11
N TRP A 94 1.37 -2.03 8.36
CA TRP A 94 1.64 -0.76 7.66
C TRP A 94 3.08 -0.30 7.87
N ASN A 95 3.58 -0.35 9.11
CA ASN A 95 4.97 0.02 9.41
C ASN A 95 5.97 -0.90 8.71
N ALA A 96 5.72 -2.21 8.65
CA ALA A 96 6.56 -3.14 7.89
C ALA A 96 6.59 -2.79 6.39
N PHE A 97 5.43 -2.46 5.80
CA PHE A 97 5.35 -1.98 4.43
C PHE A 97 6.14 -0.67 4.24
N VAL A 98 5.99 0.31 5.14
CA VAL A 98 6.75 1.57 5.10
C VAL A 98 8.27 1.33 5.16
N LEU A 99 8.73 0.39 6.00
CA LEU A 99 10.15 0.00 6.05
C LEU A 99 10.64 -0.58 4.72
N GLY A 100 9.86 -1.47 4.09
CA GLY A 100 10.17 -2.00 2.76
C GLY A 100 10.20 -0.92 1.68
N VAL A 101 9.25 0.02 1.71
CA VAL A 101 9.25 1.19 0.82
C VAL A 101 10.49 2.05 1.01
N ARG A 102 10.88 2.34 2.26
CA ARG A 102 12.09 3.11 2.59
C ARG A 102 13.37 2.39 2.17
N ALA A 103 13.37 1.05 2.19
CA ALA A 103 14.46 0.22 1.69
C ALA A 103 14.48 0.07 0.15
N GLY A 104 13.49 0.62 -0.57
CA GLY A 104 13.42 0.59 -2.03
C GLY A 104 12.87 -0.71 -2.63
N GLU A 105 12.30 -1.61 -1.82
CA GLU A 105 11.82 -2.93 -2.26
C GLU A 105 10.75 -2.82 -3.35
N PHE A 106 9.99 -1.73 -3.37
CA PHE A 106 8.83 -1.53 -4.23
C PHE A 106 9.05 -0.55 -5.39
N ASP A 107 10.26 -0.01 -5.57
CA ASP A 107 10.51 1.07 -6.54
C ASP A 107 10.26 0.68 -7.99
N HIS A 108 10.48 -0.59 -8.32
CA HIS A 108 10.24 -1.12 -9.66
C HIS A 108 8.76 -1.09 -10.07
N PHE A 109 7.81 -1.08 -9.12
CA PHE A 109 6.38 -0.96 -9.43
C PHE A 109 5.98 0.44 -9.91
N ALA A 110 6.75 1.49 -9.60
CA ALA A 110 6.45 2.85 -10.04
C ALA A 110 6.65 3.07 -11.56
N HIS A 111 7.31 2.11 -12.22
CA HIS A 111 7.64 2.16 -13.64
C HIS A 111 7.08 0.96 -14.43
N ALA A 112 6.19 0.17 -13.81
CA ALA A 112 5.57 -0.96 -14.50
C ALA A 112 4.70 -0.46 -15.66
N GLY A 113 4.90 -1.03 -16.86
CA GLY A 113 4.08 -0.79 -18.06
C GLY A 113 3.42 -2.08 -18.48
#